data_AF-A0A2H5QTJ8-F1
#
_entry.id   AF-A0A2H5QTJ8-F1
#
_cell.length_a   1.000
_cell.length_b   1.000
_cell.length_c   1.000
_cell.angle_alpha   90.00
_cell.angle_beta   90.00
_cell.angle_gamma   90.00
#
_symmetry.space_group_name_H-M   'P 1'
#
loop_
_entity.id
_entity.type
_entity.pdbx_description
1 polymer ?
#
loop_
_entity_poly.entity_id
_entity_poly.type
_entity_poly.pdbx_seq_one_letter_code
_entity_poly.pdbx_strand_id
1 'polypeptide(L)'
;MLSQFNFLSQSSKPLPFSPVSLHNQTLTLHQNDAQALPFSPAINYHSVSLKTTTVSAMTSNSNLSNHAVTSNGISEPDLDRFADVGKKLADAAGEVIRKYFRKKFEIIDKEDLSPVTIADRTAEEAMVLIIQENLPSHAIFGEENGWRCKEKFADYVWVLDPIDGTKSFITGKPLFGTLIALLHKGKPILGIIDQPVLRERWIGISGKCTTLNGEEVSTRTCAKLSQAYLYTTSPHLFKGDAEEAFARVRNKVKVPLYGCDCYAYALLASGYVDLVIESGLQPYDVLALIPVIEGAGGVI
;
A
#
# COMPACT_ATOMS: atom_id res chain seq x y z
N MET A 1 58.16 -26.73 5.11
CA MET A 1 58.79 -26.91 6.43
C MET A 1 58.35 -25.73 7.28
N LEU A 2 57.28 -25.85 8.09
CA LEU A 2 57.29 -26.35 9.49
C LEU A 2 58.39 -25.64 10.31
N SER A 3 58.12 -24.96 11.44
CA SER A 3 57.34 -25.44 12.58
C SER A 3 56.97 -24.36 13.62
N GLN A 4 55.83 -24.60 14.28
CA GLN A 4 55.54 -24.50 15.72
C GLN A 4 55.53 -23.14 16.46
N PHE A 5 54.34 -22.76 16.93
CA PHE A 5 54.15 -22.14 18.24
C PHE A 5 53.15 -22.96 19.07
N ASN A 6 53.49 -23.14 20.35
CA ASN A 6 52.88 -24.04 21.32
C ASN A 6 51.49 -23.60 21.79
N PHE A 7 50.58 -24.58 21.89
CA PHE A 7 49.38 -24.55 22.70
C PHE A 7 49.71 -24.83 24.17
N LEU A 8 49.16 -24.04 25.09
CA LEU A 8 48.97 -24.44 26.49
C LEU A 8 47.50 -24.30 26.85
N SER A 9 46.94 -25.41 27.30
CA SER A 9 45.54 -25.59 27.68
C SER A 9 45.30 -25.12 29.12
N GLN A 10 44.14 -24.52 29.39
CA GLN A 10 43.49 -24.68 30.68
C GLN A 10 41.99 -24.95 30.47
N SER A 11 41.60 -26.07 31.06
CA SER A 11 40.29 -26.70 31.07
C SER A 11 39.32 -26.01 32.04
N SER A 12 38.10 -25.73 31.61
CA SER A 12 36.95 -25.50 32.49
C SER A 12 35.92 -26.63 32.30
N LYS A 13 35.54 -27.26 33.42
CA LYS A 13 34.65 -28.43 33.53
C LYS A 13 33.20 -28.09 33.13
N PRO A 14 32.42 -29.05 32.57
CA PRO A 14 30.99 -28.88 32.38
C PRO A 14 30.20 -29.19 33.68
N LEU A 15 29.18 -28.38 33.95
CA LEU A 15 28.18 -28.60 35.01
C LEU A 15 27.11 -29.61 34.56
N PRO A 16 26.52 -30.41 35.47
CA PRO A 16 25.59 -31.47 35.11
C PRO A 16 24.17 -30.93 34.91
N PHE A 17 23.54 -31.33 33.80
CA PHE A 17 22.10 -31.17 33.58
C PHE A 17 21.34 -32.35 34.22
N SER A 18 20.36 -32.04 35.06
CA SER A 18 19.33 -32.99 35.52
C SER A 18 18.00 -32.66 34.84
N PRO A 19 17.22 -33.65 34.38
CA PRO A 19 15.92 -33.40 33.74
C PRO A 19 14.84 -33.14 34.78
N VAL A 20 14.12 -32.02 34.65
CA VAL A 20 12.91 -31.73 35.44
C VAL A 20 11.67 -32.22 34.68
N SER A 21 10.90 -33.05 35.37
CA SER A 21 9.62 -33.63 34.93
C SER A 21 8.54 -32.57 34.77
N LEU A 22 7.82 -32.61 33.66
CA LEU A 22 6.62 -31.83 33.37
C LEU A 22 5.45 -32.31 34.25
N HIS A 23 4.97 -31.45 35.15
CA HIS A 23 3.67 -31.62 35.79
C HIS A 23 2.63 -30.78 35.06
N ASN A 24 1.57 -31.45 34.59
CA ASN A 24 0.36 -30.84 34.08
C ASN A 24 -0.29 -29.96 35.16
N GLN A 25 -0.50 -28.68 34.84
CA GLN A 25 -1.54 -27.89 35.49
C GLN A 25 -2.37 -27.18 34.42
N THR A 26 -3.61 -27.63 34.34
CA THR A 26 -4.74 -27.06 33.63
C THR A 26 -5.00 -25.64 34.15
N LEU A 27 -4.88 -24.64 33.28
CA LEU A 27 -5.38 -23.29 33.53
C LEU A 27 -6.49 -23.00 32.51
N THR A 28 -7.72 -23.10 33.01
CA THR A 28 -8.93 -22.56 32.40
C THR A 28 -8.84 -21.04 32.32
N LEU A 29 -8.77 -20.49 31.11
CA LEU A 29 -8.96 -19.06 30.87
C LEU A 29 -10.44 -18.80 30.52
N HIS A 30 -11.05 -17.94 31.32
CA HIS A 30 -12.39 -17.43 31.13
C HIS A 30 -12.54 -16.73 29.77
N GLN A 31 -13.58 -17.12 29.03
CA GLN A 31 -14.12 -16.37 27.90
C GLN A 31 -14.60 -15.00 28.39
N ASN A 32 -14.01 -13.94 27.85
CA ASN A 32 -14.62 -12.61 27.87
C ASN A 32 -15.14 -12.32 26.47
N ASP A 33 -16.41 -11.91 26.46
CA ASP A 33 -17.23 -11.58 25.30
C ASP A 33 -16.60 -10.52 24.40
N ALA A 34 -16.12 -10.94 23.23
CA ALA A 34 -15.95 -10.05 22.09
C ALA A 34 -17.26 -10.09 21.28
N GLN A 35 -18.06 -9.03 21.41
CA GLN A 35 -19.22 -8.80 20.56
C GLN A 35 -18.75 -8.64 19.10
N ALA A 36 -18.95 -9.70 18.32
CA ALA A 36 -18.82 -9.68 16.87
C ALA A 36 -19.93 -8.81 16.27
N LEU A 37 -19.56 -7.75 15.55
CA LEU A 37 -20.47 -7.05 14.66
C LEU A 37 -20.81 -7.97 13.47
N PRO A 38 -22.10 -8.13 13.09
CA PRO A 38 -22.47 -9.08 12.06
C PRO A 38 -22.23 -8.48 10.67
N PHE A 39 -21.18 -8.93 9.98
CA PHE A 39 -21.16 -8.94 8.52
C PHE A 39 -21.95 -10.17 8.05
N SER A 40 -23.13 -9.96 7.46
CA SER A 40 -23.82 -11.01 6.70
C SER A 40 -23.52 -10.87 5.20
N PRO A 41 -23.18 -11.98 4.52
CA PRO A 41 -22.83 -12.00 3.10
C PRO A 41 -24.04 -12.38 2.23
N ALA A 42 -24.27 -11.68 1.12
CA ALA A 42 -24.88 -12.20 -0.11
C ALA A 42 -25.10 -11.06 -1.12
N ILE A 43 -24.42 -11.11 -2.26
CA ILE A 43 -24.90 -10.44 -3.48
C ILE A 43 -25.25 -11.54 -4.47
N ASN A 44 -26.56 -11.71 -4.70
CA ASN A 44 -27.09 -12.52 -5.78
C ASN A 44 -26.88 -11.80 -7.11
N TYR A 45 -26.12 -12.41 -8.01
CA TYR A 45 -26.09 -11.99 -9.41
C TYR A 45 -27.33 -12.53 -10.13
N HIS A 46 -28.30 -11.66 -10.40
CA HIS A 46 -29.32 -11.94 -11.42
C HIS A 46 -28.77 -11.57 -12.79
N SER A 47 -28.79 -12.55 -13.70
CA SER A 47 -28.47 -12.39 -15.12
C SER A 47 -29.55 -11.53 -15.80
N VAL A 48 -29.13 -10.40 -16.39
CA VAL A 48 -29.99 -9.58 -17.25
C VAL A 48 -29.61 -9.82 -18.71
N SER A 49 -30.60 -10.27 -19.48
CA SER A 49 -30.54 -10.50 -20.92
C SER A 49 -30.59 -9.17 -21.69
N LEU A 50 -29.61 -8.91 -22.55
CA LEU A 50 -29.56 -7.74 -23.43
C LEU A 50 -30.49 -7.97 -24.64
N LYS A 51 -31.52 -7.14 -24.77
CA LYS A 51 -32.27 -6.94 -26.02
C LYS A 51 -31.76 -5.69 -26.72
N THR A 52 -31.24 -5.88 -27.93
CA THR A 52 -30.81 -4.83 -28.85
C THR A 52 -32.02 -4.03 -29.33
N THR A 53 -32.04 -2.71 -29.10
CA THR A 53 -32.99 -1.81 -29.76
C THR A 53 -32.21 -0.66 -30.40
N THR A 54 -32.31 -0.59 -31.73
CA THR A 54 -31.79 0.47 -32.60
C THR A 54 -32.55 1.76 -32.32
N VAL A 55 -31.85 2.88 -32.12
CA VAL A 55 -32.48 4.22 -32.11
C VAL A 55 -31.74 5.14 -33.08
N SER A 56 -32.54 5.73 -33.97
CA SER A 56 -32.16 6.65 -35.03
C SER A 56 -31.89 8.06 -34.50
N ALA A 57 -31.07 8.80 -35.22
CA ALA A 57 -30.60 10.14 -34.86
C ALA A 57 -31.70 11.21 -34.96
N MET A 58 -31.76 12.10 -33.97
CA MET A 58 -32.34 13.44 -34.10
C MET A 58 -31.47 14.46 -33.35
N THR A 59 -31.15 15.53 -34.06
CA THR A 59 -30.39 16.70 -33.63
C THR A 59 -31.25 17.67 -32.83
N SER A 60 -30.74 18.17 -31.70
CA SER A 60 -31.13 19.49 -31.17
C SER A 60 -30.06 20.06 -30.25
N ASN A 61 -29.58 21.26 -30.58
CA ASN A 61 -28.67 22.08 -29.78
C ASN A 61 -29.36 22.58 -28.51
N SER A 62 -28.70 22.44 -27.36
CA SER A 62 -28.87 23.34 -26.23
C SER A 62 -27.54 23.49 -25.49
N ASN A 63 -27.10 24.74 -25.32
CA ASN A 63 -25.98 25.11 -24.47
C ASN A 63 -26.34 24.80 -23.02
N LEU A 64 -25.77 23.72 -22.48
CA LEU A 64 -25.58 23.54 -21.05
C LEU A 64 -24.09 23.38 -20.80
N SER A 65 -23.58 24.11 -19.81
CA SER A 65 -22.26 23.90 -19.23
C SER A 65 -22.11 22.44 -18.81
N ASN A 66 -21.39 21.67 -19.61
CA ASN A 66 -21.12 20.25 -19.36
C ASN A 66 -20.18 20.13 -18.15
N HIS A 67 -20.75 20.10 -16.94
CA HIS A 67 -20.09 19.42 -15.84
C HIS A 67 -20.28 17.92 -16.10
N ALA A 68 -19.26 17.28 -16.67
CA ALA A 68 -19.24 15.83 -16.82
C ALA A 68 -19.25 15.22 -15.41
N VAL A 69 -20.40 14.72 -14.99
CA VAL A 69 -20.53 13.94 -13.76
C VAL A 69 -19.95 12.56 -14.06
N THR A 70 -18.88 12.19 -13.35
CA THR A 70 -18.30 10.85 -13.46
C THR A 70 -19.31 9.79 -13.03
N SER A 71 -19.12 8.52 -13.42
CA SER A 71 -20.05 7.41 -13.11
C SER A 71 -20.32 7.20 -11.61
N ASN A 72 -19.58 7.87 -10.73
CA ASN A 72 -19.69 7.81 -9.27
C ASN A 72 -20.42 9.02 -8.63
N GLY A 73 -20.98 9.93 -9.42
CA GLY A 73 -21.72 11.10 -8.91
C GLY A 73 -20.83 12.22 -8.35
N ILE A 74 -19.52 12.18 -8.63
CA ILE A 74 -18.54 13.21 -8.22
C ILE A 74 -18.25 14.10 -9.43
N SER A 75 -18.23 15.42 -9.22
CA SER A 75 -17.91 16.37 -10.27
C SER A 75 -16.41 16.35 -10.60
N GLU A 76 -16.03 16.55 -11.87
CA GLU A 76 -14.62 16.69 -12.26
C GLU A 76 -13.86 17.78 -11.49
N PRO A 77 -14.42 18.99 -11.26
CA PRO A 77 -13.76 20.02 -10.45
C PRO A 77 -13.45 19.58 -9.01
N ASP A 78 -14.30 18.74 -8.41
CA ASP A 78 -14.03 18.21 -7.06
C ASP A 78 -12.86 17.22 -7.08
N LEU A 79 -12.78 16.36 -8.10
CA LEU A 79 -11.67 15.42 -8.25
C LEU A 79 -10.34 16.15 -8.46
N ASP A 80 -10.33 17.23 -9.24
CA ASP A 80 -9.13 18.05 -9.44
C ASP A 80 -8.70 18.74 -8.14
N ARG A 81 -9.67 19.27 -7.38
CA ARG A 81 -9.42 19.84 -6.05
C ARG A 81 -8.84 18.79 -5.08
N PHE A 82 -9.38 17.57 -5.09
CA PHE A 82 -8.85 16.49 -4.26
C PHE A 82 -7.44 16.06 -4.68
N ALA A 83 -7.18 15.97 -5.99
CA ALA A 83 -5.84 15.68 -6.51
C ALA A 83 -4.83 16.77 -6.12
N ASP A 84 -5.23 18.04 -6.13
CA ASP A 84 -4.41 19.16 -5.66
C ASP A 84 -4.08 19.05 -4.17
N VAL A 85 -5.05 18.68 -3.33
CA VAL A 85 -4.79 18.40 -1.92
C VAL A 85 -3.84 17.21 -1.77
N GLY A 86 -4.09 16.09 -2.47
CA GLY A 86 -3.23 14.90 -2.44
C GLY A 86 -1.78 15.18 -2.81
N LYS A 87 -1.54 16.03 -3.82
CA LYS A 87 -0.18 16.50 -4.17
C LYS A 87 0.50 17.24 -3.02
N LYS A 88 -0.23 18.14 -2.33
CA LYS A 88 0.30 18.84 -1.15
C LYS A 88 0.62 17.88 -0.01
N LEU A 89 -0.18 16.82 0.18
CA LEU A 89 0.10 15.78 1.17
C LEU A 89 1.43 15.08 0.87
N ALA A 90 1.59 14.62 -0.37
CA ALA A 90 2.82 13.96 -0.82
C ALA A 90 4.04 14.88 -0.71
N ASP A 91 3.91 16.17 -1.03
CA ASP A 91 4.98 17.15 -0.87
C ASP A 91 5.40 17.30 0.60
N ALA A 92 4.43 17.45 1.52
CA ALA A 92 4.68 17.59 2.94
C ALA A 92 5.31 16.32 3.55
N ALA A 93 4.77 15.15 3.24
CA ALA A 93 5.34 13.87 3.66
C ALA A 93 6.78 13.71 3.14
N GLY A 94 7.00 13.97 1.86
CA GLY A 94 8.32 13.89 1.24
C GLY A 94 9.36 14.82 1.87
N GLU A 95 8.96 16.04 2.26
CA GLU A 95 9.85 16.97 2.99
C GLU A 95 10.26 16.44 4.35
N VAL A 96 9.33 15.83 5.10
CA VAL A 96 9.63 15.19 6.38
C VAL A 96 10.55 14.00 6.16
N ILE A 97 10.15 13.04 5.33
CA ILE A 97 10.85 11.78 5.09
C ILE A 97 12.31 12.02 4.67
N ARG A 98 12.56 12.97 3.75
CA ARG A 98 13.93 13.31 3.30
C ARG A 98 14.83 13.84 4.43
N LYS A 99 14.28 14.42 5.50
CA LYS A 99 15.06 14.86 6.68
C LYS A 99 15.58 13.67 7.48
N TYR A 100 14.88 12.54 7.48
CA TYR A 100 15.23 11.34 8.25
C TYR A 100 15.94 10.26 7.42
N PHE A 101 15.66 10.13 6.13
CA PHE A 101 16.25 9.11 5.28
C PHE A 101 17.78 9.21 5.20
N ARG A 102 18.48 8.07 5.40
CA ARG A 102 19.95 7.95 5.41
C ARG A 102 20.66 8.90 6.39
N LYS A 103 19.98 9.37 7.44
CA LYS A 103 20.64 10.06 8.55
C LYS A 103 21.11 9.06 9.59
N LYS A 104 22.28 9.35 10.16
CA LYS A 104 22.77 8.63 11.34
C LYS A 104 22.06 9.22 12.55
N PHE A 105 21.17 8.45 13.15
CA PHE A 105 20.64 8.76 14.46
C PHE A 105 21.33 7.85 15.47
N GLU A 106 21.63 8.38 16.65
CA GLU A 106 21.90 7.52 17.80
C GLU A 106 20.60 6.76 18.04
N ILE A 107 20.62 5.44 17.83
CA ILE A 107 19.46 4.59 18.08
C ILE A 107 19.18 4.72 19.57
N ILE A 108 18.16 5.51 19.90
CA ILE A 108 17.65 5.56 21.25
C ILE A 108 16.88 4.26 21.41
N ASP A 109 17.46 3.28 22.12
CA ASP A 109 16.83 2.03 22.55
C ASP A 109 15.68 2.33 23.54
N LYS A 110 14.67 3.03 23.05
CA LYS A 110 13.33 3.11 23.63
C LYS A 110 12.42 2.50 22.58
N GLU A 111 11.58 1.57 23.02
CA GLU A 111 10.85 0.59 22.21
C GLU A 111 9.88 1.16 21.13
N ASP A 112 9.89 2.47 20.86
CA ASP A 112 8.97 3.13 19.93
C ASP A 112 9.53 4.43 19.29
N LEU A 113 10.85 4.62 19.25
CA LEU A 113 11.49 5.86 18.74
C LEU A 113 12.55 5.60 17.67
N SER A 114 12.34 4.57 16.85
CA SER A 114 13.22 4.36 15.70
C SER A 114 13.11 5.56 14.74
N PRO A 115 14.18 5.88 13.97
CA PRO A 115 14.12 6.94 12.97
C PRO A 115 13.00 6.79 11.96
N VAL A 116 12.64 5.54 11.62
CA VAL A 116 11.51 5.28 10.71
C VAL A 116 10.19 5.60 11.40
N THR A 117 9.99 5.21 12.66
CA THR A 117 8.77 5.52 13.44
C THR A 117 8.57 7.03 13.59
N ILE A 118 9.64 7.78 13.87
CA ILE A 118 9.57 9.24 14.00
C ILE A 118 9.25 9.87 12.63
N ALA A 119 9.90 9.41 11.55
CA ALA A 119 9.65 9.90 10.21
C ALA A 119 8.20 9.64 9.79
N ASP A 120 7.69 8.44 10.06
CA ASP A 120 6.35 7.99 9.71
C ASP A 120 5.28 8.85 10.40
N ARG A 121 5.29 8.89 11.74
CA ARG A 121 4.37 9.71 12.53
C ARG A 121 4.41 11.19 12.16
N THR A 122 5.62 11.74 11.96
CA THR A 122 5.77 13.16 11.61
C THR A 122 5.22 13.46 10.21
N ALA A 123 5.40 12.54 9.26
CA ALA A 123 4.87 12.68 7.90
C ALA A 123 3.35 12.51 7.89
N GLU A 124 2.80 11.55 8.63
CA GLU A 124 1.35 11.37 8.78
C GLU A 124 0.70 12.64 9.34
N GLU A 125 1.22 13.19 10.44
CA GLU A 125 0.67 14.39 11.05
C GLU A 125 0.75 15.61 10.13
N ALA A 126 1.83 15.76 9.35
CA ALA A 126 1.94 16.81 8.35
C ALA A 126 0.84 16.71 7.28
N MET A 127 0.52 15.49 6.82
CA MET A 127 -0.59 15.26 5.88
C MET A 127 -1.95 15.52 6.53
N VAL A 128 -2.15 15.06 7.77
CA VAL A 128 -3.40 15.22 8.53
C VAL A 128 -3.78 16.67 8.70
N LEU A 129 -2.81 17.53 9.06
CA LEU A 129 -3.05 18.97 9.21
C LEU A 129 -3.59 19.59 7.92
N ILE A 130 -2.98 19.26 6.77
CA ILE A 130 -3.41 19.76 5.46
C ILE A 130 -4.83 19.27 5.14
N ILE A 131 -5.15 18.00 5.41
CA ILE A 131 -6.51 17.46 5.19
C ILE A 131 -7.52 18.21 6.07
N GLN A 132 -7.24 18.38 7.36
CA GLN A 132 -8.16 19.02 8.29
C GLN A 132 -8.41 20.50 7.98
N GLU A 133 -7.41 21.20 7.43
CA GLU A 133 -7.51 22.60 7.00
C GLU A 133 -8.33 22.76 5.71
N ASN A 134 -8.15 21.87 4.74
CA ASN A 134 -8.76 21.99 3.40
C ASN A 134 -10.10 21.23 3.28
N LEU A 135 -10.30 20.19 4.09
CA LEU A 135 -11.36 19.19 3.98
C LEU A 135 -11.86 18.73 5.37
N PRO A 136 -12.36 19.65 6.22
CA PRO A 136 -12.66 19.36 7.63
C PRO A 136 -13.75 18.30 7.89
N SER A 137 -14.59 18.01 6.90
CA SER A 137 -15.63 16.95 6.97
C SER A 137 -15.13 15.57 6.53
N HIS A 138 -13.92 15.46 6.00
CA HIS A 138 -13.35 14.19 5.56
C HIS A 138 -12.78 13.43 6.77
N ALA A 139 -12.87 12.10 6.72
CA ALA A 139 -12.17 11.23 7.66
C ALA A 139 -10.76 10.90 7.18
N ILE A 140 -9.93 10.42 8.10
CA ILE A 140 -8.57 9.95 7.87
C ILE A 140 -8.44 8.57 8.51
N PHE A 141 -7.76 7.65 7.84
CA PHE A 141 -7.38 6.34 8.34
C PHE A 141 -5.89 6.10 8.04
N GLY A 142 -5.05 6.08 9.06
CA GLY A 142 -3.60 5.89 8.93
C GLY A 142 -3.12 4.62 9.62
N GLU A 143 -1.91 4.15 9.26
CA GLU A 143 -1.24 3.03 9.92
C GLU A 143 -1.06 3.29 11.42
N GLU A 144 -0.56 4.46 11.79
CA GLU A 144 -0.13 4.76 13.16
C GLU A 144 -1.30 5.12 14.08
N ASN A 145 -2.24 5.95 13.59
CA ASN A 145 -3.29 6.54 14.42
C ASN A 145 -4.70 5.99 14.13
N GLY A 146 -4.85 5.06 13.18
CA GLY A 146 -6.14 4.49 12.81
C GLY A 146 -7.16 5.54 12.35
N TRP A 147 -8.43 5.34 12.72
CA TRP A 147 -9.55 6.18 12.29
C TRP A 147 -9.63 7.51 13.05
N ARG A 148 -9.69 8.61 12.30
CA ARG A 148 -9.92 9.97 12.81
C ARG A 148 -10.96 10.69 11.97
N CYS A 149 -12.02 11.15 12.61
CA CYS A 149 -13.04 11.98 11.99
C CYS A 149 -13.65 12.92 13.04
N LYS A 150 -13.89 14.19 12.68
CA LYS A 150 -14.62 15.13 13.54
C LYS A 150 -16.12 14.83 13.59
N GLU A 151 -16.64 14.23 12.53
CA GLU A 151 -18.05 13.88 12.36
C GLU A 151 -18.30 12.41 12.72
N LYS A 152 -19.56 12.03 12.89
CA LYS A 152 -19.95 10.62 13.16
C LYS A 152 -19.77 9.73 11.93
N PHE A 153 -19.91 10.31 10.74
CA PHE A 153 -19.84 9.64 9.46
C PHE A 153 -19.14 10.56 8.47
N ALA A 154 -18.38 10.00 7.53
CA ALA A 154 -17.77 10.74 6.44
C ALA A 154 -17.95 9.97 5.13
N ASP A 155 -18.44 10.66 4.10
CA ASP A 155 -18.52 10.09 2.75
C ASP A 155 -17.13 9.91 2.13
N TYR A 156 -16.17 10.74 2.57
CA TYR A 156 -14.81 10.76 2.06
C TYR A 156 -13.82 10.36 3.15
N VAL A 157 -12.93 9.43 2.82
CA VAL A 157 -11.90 8.91 3.73
C VAL A 157 -10.54 8.95 3.05
N TRP A 158 -9.59 9.68 3.63
CA TRP A 158 -8.19 9.64 3.23
C TRP A 158 -7.50 8.48 3.94
N VAL A 159 -6.90 7.57 3.18
CA VAL A 159 -6.14 6.44 3.72
C VAL A 159 -4.66 6.69 3.45
N LEU A 160 -3.84 6.63 4.51
CA LEU A 160 -2.46 7.08 4.47
C LEU A 160 -1.51 5.98 4.97
N ASP A 161 -0.44 5.75 4.22
CA ASP A 161 0.79 5.11 4.68
C ASP A 161 1.96 6.04 4.31
N PRO A 162 2.60 6.71 5.28
CA PRO A 162 3.71 7.59 5.00
C PRO A 162 4.95 6.88 4.44
N ILE A 163 5.25 5.65 4.87
CA ILE A 163 6.46 4.90 4.51
C ILE A 163 6.14 3.40 4.30
N ASP A 164 5.51 3.08 3.17
CA ASP A 164 5.40 1.71 2.68
C ASP A 164 6.78 1.19 2.28
N GLY A 165 7.20 0.08 2.88
CA GLY A 165 8.56 -0.45 2.74
C GLY A 165 9.53 0.08 3.81
N THR A 166 9.13 0.11 5.07
CA THR A 166 9.96 0.52 6.22
C THR A 166 11.35 -0.14 6.26
N LYS A 167 11.49 -1.40 5.83
CA LYS A 167 12.80 -2.09 5.74
C LYS A 167 13.71 -1.47 4.67
N SER A 168 13.14 -1.08 3.53
CA SER A 168 13.85 -0.33 2.49
C SER A 168 14.31 1.03 3.04
N PHE A 169 13.44 1.74 3.77
CA PHE A 169 13.80 3.00 4.42
C PHE A 169 14.97 2.85 5.42
N ILE A 170 14.85 1.93 6.39
CA ILE A 170 15.86 1.70 7.45
C ILE A 170 17.22 1.34 6.85
N THR A 171 17.24 0.49 5.81
CA THR A 171 18.48 0.03 5.17
C THR A 171 19.03 1.02 4.15
N GLY A 172 18.37 2.17 3.95
CA GLY A 172 18.82 3.21 3.04
C GLY A 172 18.58 2.90 1.56
N LYS A 173 17.69 1.95 1.23
CA LYS A 173 17.27 1.65 -0.14
C LYS A 173 16.13 2.59 -0.54
N PRO A 174 16.29 3.44 -1.59
CA PRO A 174 15.33 4.49 -1.93
C PRO A 174 14.17 3.95 -2.78
N LEU A 175 13.58 2.81 -2.40
CA LEU A 175 12.44 2.17 -3.10
C LEU A 175 11.24 1.90 -2.18
N PHE A 176 11.19 2.55 -1.02
CA PHE A 176 9.95 2.68 -0.23
C PHE A 176 8.99 3.67 -0.94
N GLY A 177 7.80 3.94 -0.43
CA GLY A 177 6.94 5.00 -0.97
C GLY A 177 5.98 5.57 0.05
N THR A 178 5.44 6.75 -0.23
CA THR A 178 4.28 7.30 0.48
C THR A 178 3.03 6.97 -0.32
N LEU A 179 2.07 6.31 0.32
CA LEU A 179 0.78 5.94 -0.27
C LEU A 179 -0.34 6.81 0.28
N ILE A 180 -1.08 7.42 -0.64
CA ILE A 180 -2.23 8.25 -0.31
C ILE A 180 -3.41 7.78 -1.17
N ALA A 181 -4.47 7.32 -0.52
CA ALA A 181 -5.73 7.04 -1.19
C ALA A 181 -6.82 8.00 -0.69
N LEU A 182 -7.75 8.35 -1.58
CA LEU A 182 -9.02 8.94 -1.20
C LEU A 182 -10.14 8.00 -1.62
N LEU A 183 -10.98 7.64 -0.66
CA LEU A 183 -12.17 6.84 -0.88
C LEU A 183 -13.39 7.74 -0.88
N HIS A 184 -14.35 7.47 -1.75
CA HIS A 184 -15.72 7.98 -1.67
C HIS A 184 -16.67 6.80 -1.47
N LYS A 185 -17.39 6.78 -0.34
CA LYS A 185 -18.31 5.70 0.06
C LYS A 185 -17.67 4.31 -0.06
N GLY A 186 -16.43 4.21 0.43
CA GLY A 186 -15.66 2.97 0.45
C GLY A 186 -14.93 2.60 -0.85
N LYS A 187 -15.10 3.37 -1.93
CA LYS A 187 -14.42 3.11 -3.22
C LYS A 187 -13.24 4.05 -3.43
N PRO A 188 -12.02 3.57 -3.71
CA PRO A 188 -10.89 4.42 -4.10
C PRO A 188 -11.21 5.22 -5.36
N ILE A 189 -11.06 6.55 -5.28
CA ILE A 189 -11.29 7.48 -6.40
C ILE A 189 -10.03 8.24 -6.81
N LEU A 190 -9.03 8.31 -5.92
CA LEU A 190 -7.72 8.89 -6.14
C LEU A 190 -6.70 8.03 -5.41
N GLY A 191 -5.56 7.77 -6.04
CA GLY A 191 -4.42 7.08 -5.48
C GLY A 191 -3.13 7.78 -5.87
N ILE A 192 -2.20 7.92 -4.93
CA ILE A 192 -0.87 8.49 -5.16
C ILE A 192 0.17 7.51 -4.60
N ILE A 193 1.17 7.20 -5.41
CA ILE A 193 2.42 6.55 -4.98
C ILE A 193 3.53 7.60 -5.18
N ASP A 194 4.12 8.07 -4.10
CA ASP A 194 5.23 9.04 -4.15
C ASP A 194 6.52 8.39 -3.66
N GLN A 195 7.57 8.44 -4.48
CA GLN A 195 8.94 8.16 -4.04
C GLN A 195 9.66 9.50 -3.83
N PRO A 196 9.76 10.00 -2.58
CA PRO A 196 10.19 11.37 -2.32
C PRO A 196 11.71 11.59 -2.53
N VAL A 197 12.52 10.54 -2.56
CA VAL A 197 13.96 10.59 -2.81
C VAL A 197 14.23 10.60 -4.31
N LEU A 198 13.57 9.73 -5.08
CA LEU A 198 13.69 9.68 -6.53
C LEU A 198 12.92 10.81 -7.24
N ARG A 199 11.97 11.43 -6.52
CA ARG A 199 11.06 12.47 -7.02
C ARG A 199 10.20 11.94 -8.17
N GLU A 200 9.64 10.76 -7.96
CA GLU A 200 8.71 10.12 -8.87
C GLU A 200 7.36 10.01 -8.19
N ARG A 201 6.32 10.50 -8.84
CA ARG A 201 4.95 10.50 -8.32
C ARG A 201 4.01 9.94 -9.36
N TRP A 202 3.39 8.82 -9.02
CA TRP A 202 2.28 8.25 -9.76
C TRP A 202 0.97 8.77 -9.18
N ILE A 203 0.06 9.22 -10.03
CA ILE A 203 -1.27 9.69 -9.64
C ILE A 203 -2.30 9.00 -10.52
N GLY A 204 -3.18 8.21 -9.91
CA GLY A 204 -4.34 7.60 -10.53
C GLY A 204 -5.61 8.30 -10.04
N ILE A 205 -6.47 8.70 -10.96
CA ILE A 205 -7.75 9.37 -10.68
C ILE A 205 -8.85 8.62 -11.43
N SER A 206 -9.94 8.29 -10.75
CA SER A 206 -11.07 7.58 -11.38
C SER A 206 -11.57 8.34 -12.62
N GLY A 207 -11.59 7.66 -13.77
CA GLY A 207 -11.99 8.24 -15.05
C GLY A 207 -10.89 8.97 -15.83
N LYS A 208 -9.64 9.02 -15.32
CA LYS A 208 -8.48 9.62 -16.01
C LYS A 208 -7.35 8.60 -16.18
N CYS A 209 -6.47 8.83 -17.15
CA CYS A 209 -5.25 8.06 -17.30
C CYS A 209 -4.30 8.34 -16.11
N THR A 210 -3.65 7.30 -15.61
CA THR A 210 -2.62 7.43 -14.59
C THR A 210 -1.43 8.20 -15.16
N THR A 211 -0.85 9.11 -14.36
CA THR A 211 0.34 9.86 -14.74
C THR A 211 1.52 9.55 -13.84
N LEU A 212 2.73 9.55 -14.38
CA LEU A 212 4.02 9.64 -13.67
C LEU A 212 4.60 11.03 -13.92
N ASN A 213 4.75 11.83 -12.87
CA ASN A 213 5.31 13.19 -12.96
C ASN A 213 4.60 14.08 -14.01
N GLY A 214 3.30 13.86 -14.21
CA GLY A 214 2.46 14.60 -15.16
C GLY A 214 2.36 13.98 -16.55
N GLU A 215 3.17 12.97 -16.89
CA GLU A 215 3.12 12.26 -18.16
C GLU A 215 2.26 11.00 -18.02
N GLU A 216 1.36 10.74 -18.97
CA GLU A 216 0.52 9.53 -18.96
C GLU A 216 1.38 8.27 -19.05
N VAL A 217 1.00 7.25 -18.28
CA VAL A 217 1.63 5.93 -18.29
C VAL A 217 0.61 4.84 -18.59
N SER A 218 1.10 3.72 -19.11
CA SER A 218 0.27 2.56 -19.39
C SER A 218 1.02 1.28 -19.08
N THR A 219 0.27 0.29 -18.60
CA THR A 219 0.77 -1.08 -18.50
C THR A 219 1.11 -1.65 -19.88
N ARG A 220 1.94 -2.69 -19.94
CA ARG A 220 2.24 -3.39 -21.19
C ARG A 220 1.46 -4.68 -21.32
N THR A 221 1.30 -5.14 -22.56
CA THR A 221 0.75 -6.48 -22.83
C THR A 221 1.78 -7.58 -22.51
N CYS A 222 1.31 -8.69 -21.98
CA CYS A 222 2.12 -9.90 -21.77
C CYS A 222 1.33 -11.12 -22.24
N ALA A 223 1.76 -11.75 -23.33
CA ALA A 223 0.97 -12.77 -24.02
C ALA A 223 0.85 -14.10 -23.23
N LYS A 224 1.83 -14.41 -22.39
CA LYS A 224 1.90 -15.67 -21.63
C LYS A 224 2.56 -15.45 -20.27
N LEU A 225 2.08 -16.17 -19.26
CA LEU A 225 2.65 -16.11 -17.90
C LEU A 225 4.16 -16.41 -17.89
N SER A 226 4.65 -17.33 -18.72
CA SER A 226 6.07 -17.67 -18.84
C SER A 226 6.96 -16.56 -19.41
N GLN A 227 6.37 -15.43 -19.84
CA GLN A 227 7.08 -14.24 -20.30
C GLN A 227 7.01 -13.10 -19.26
N ALA A 228 6.21 -13.25 -18.21
CA ALA A 228 5.99 -12.22 -17.20
C ALA A 228 7.20 -12.07 -16.26
N TYR A 229 7.58 -10.81 -16.00
CA TYR A 229 8.43 -10.42 -14.89
C TYR A 229 7.55 -10.20 -13.66
N LEU A 230 7.75 -11.03 -12.65
CA LEU A 230 7.01 -11.01 -11.39
C LEU A 230 7.81 -10.28 -10.33
N TYR A 231 7.16 -9.41 -9.56
CA TYR A 231 7.70 -8.90 -8.31
C TYR A 231 6.89 -9.38 -7.10
N THR A 232 7.56 -9.45 -5.96
CA THR A 232 6.97 -9.52 -4.62
C THR A 232 7.96 -8.92 -3.63
N THR A 233 7.52 -8.36 -2.51
CA THR A 233 8.46 -7.76 -1.55
C THR A 233 9.49 -8.76 -1.02
N SER A 234 9.05 -9.93 -0.57
CA SER A 234 9.96 -10.94 -0.01
C SER A 234 9.37 -12.34 -0.13
N PRO A 235 10.20 -13.36 -0.42
CA PRO A 235 9.72 -14.74 -0.44
C PRO A 235 9.27 -15.22 0.94
N HIS A 236 9.65 -14.54 2.02
CA HIS A 236 9.36 -14.93 3.41
C HIS A 236 8.05 -14.36 3.97
N LEU A 237 7.33 -13.53 3.21
CA LEU A 237 6.05 -12.94 3.63
C LEU A 237 4.84 -13.84 3.33
N PHE A 238 5.06 -14.96 2.67
CA PHE A 238 4.05 -15.99 2.47
C PHE A 238 4.17 -17.07 3.54
N LYS A 239 3.03 -17.61 3.99
CA LYS A 239 2.98 -18.69 4.99
C LYS A 239 1.84 -19.65 4.66
N GLY A 240 2.02 -20.93 4.99
CA GLY A 240 0.99 -21.97 4.81
C GLY A 240 0.49 -22.03 3.36
N ASP A 241 -0.82 -22.15 3.18
CA ASP A 241 -1.47 -22.28 1.86
C ASP A 241 -1.10 -21.13 0.89
N ALA A 242 -0.85 -19.93 1.40
CA ALA A 242 -0.45 -18.78 0.58
C ALA A 242 0.95 -18.96 -0.03
N GLU A 243 1.88 -19.61 0.69
CA GLU A 243 3.22 -19.92 0.19
C GLU A 243 3.15 -20.95 -0.94
N GLU A 244 2.34 -21.99 -0.77
CA GLU A 244 2.11 -22.98 -1.82
C GLU A 244 1.46 -22.37 -3.06
N ALA A 245 0.48 -21.48 -2.86
CA ALA A 245 -0.17 -20.76 -3.94
C ALA A 245 0.80 -19.85 -4.71
N PHE A 246 1.61 -19.08 -3.99
CA PHE A 246 2.65 -18.24 -4.58
C PHE A 246 3.67 -19.09 -5.37
N ALA A 247 4.13 -20.21 -4.81
CA ALA A 247 5.08 -21.10 -5.46
C ALA A 247 4.56 -21.63 -6.81
N ARG A 248 3.26 -21.95 -6.92
CA ARG A 248 2.63 -22.39 -8.19
C ARG A 248 2.73 -21.34 -9.30
N VAL A 249 2.68 -20.05 -8.97
CA VAL A 249 2.81 -18.95 -9.94
C VAL A 249 4.28 -18.62 -10.18
N ARG A 250 5.05 -18.45 -9.09
CA ARG A 250 6.49 -18.14 -9.11
C ARG A 250 7.29 -19.10 -10.01
N ASN A 251 6.95 -20.39 -10.01
CA ASN A 251 7.67 -21.38 -10.81
C ASN A 251 7.24 -21.40 -12.30
N LYS A 252 6.27 -20.60 -12.71
CA LYS A 252 5.73 -20.52 -14.09
C LYS A 252 6.00 -19.20 -14.80
N VAL A 253 6.44 -18.18 -14.07
CA VAL A 253 6.80 -16.87 -14.63
C VAL A 253 8.16 -16.91 -15.31
N LYS A 254 8.52 -15.87 -16.06
CA LYS A 254 9.83 -15.78 -16.70
C LYS A 254 10.94 -15.69 -15.66
N VAL A 255 10.80 -14.73 -14.74
CA VAL A 255 11.72 -14.50 -13.62
C VAL A 255 10.93 -13.90 -12.43
N PRO A 256 11.04 -14.47 -11.22
CA PRO A 256 10.61 -13.82 -10.00
C PRO A 256 11.71 -12.89 -9.45
N LEU A 257 11.35 -11.64 -9.18
CA LEU A 257 12.18 -10.57 -8.65
C LEU A 257 11.62 -10.08 -7.29
N TYR A 258 12.44 -9.40 -6.49
CA TYR A 258 12.10 -9.12 -5.09
C TYR A 258 12.49 -7.71 -4.60
N GLY A 259 11.77 -7.24 -3.58
CA GLY A 259 12.30 -6.29 -2.58
C GLY A 259 12.02 -4.82 -2.81
N CYS A 260 10.84 -4.41 -3.26
CA CYS A 260 10.54 -2.98 -3.42
C CYS A 260 9.07 -2.58 -3.23
N ASP A 261 8.30 -3.32 -2.40
CA ASP A 261 7.04 -2.84 -1.82
C ASP A 261 6.11 -2.19 -2.90
N CYS A 262 5.47 -1.05 -2.62
CA CYS A 262 4.63 -0.32 -3.59
C CYS A 262 5.33 0.05 -4.90
N TYR A 263 6.65 0.21 -4.90
CA TYR A 263 7.40 0.60 -6.09
C TYR A 263 7.31 -0.46 -7.19
N ALA A 264 7.12 -1.74 -6.84
CA ALA A 264 6.84 -2.79 -7.83
C ALA A 264 5.54 -2.53 -8.61
N TYR A 265 4.50 -2.02 -7.94
CA TYR A 265 3.21 -1.69 -8.54
C TYR A 265 3.30 -0.41 -9.38
N ALA A 266 4.10 0.57 -8.95
CA ALA A 266 4.40 1.76 -9.75
C ALA A 266 5.11 1.40 -11.08
N LEU A 267 6.06 0.47 -11.02
CA LEU A 267 6.72 -0.08 -12.22
C LEU A 267 5.76 -0.88 -13.10
N LEU A 268 4.79 -1.60 -12.50
CA LEU A 268 3.74 -2.30 -13.24
C LEU A 268 2.84 -1.30 -13.97
N ALA A 269 2.36 -0.27 -13.29
CA ALA A 269 1.55 0.80 -13.88
C ALA A 269 2.28 1.50 -15.04
N SER A 270 3.61 1.52 -15.01
CA SER A 270 4.45 2.10 -16.07
C SER A 270 4.86 1.11 -17.17
N GLY A 271 4.37 -0.14 -17.12
CA GLY A 271 4.64 -1.16 -18.15
C GLY A 271 6.03 -1.80 -18.09
N TYR A 272 6.77 -1.63 -16.98
CA TYR A 272 8.08 -2.26 -16.78
C TYR A 272 7.99 -3.63 -16.12
N VAL A 273 6.94 -3.87 -15.32
CA VAL A 273 6.63 -5.13 -14.62
C VAL A 273 5.29 -5.68 -15.14
N ASP A 274 5.14 -7.00 -15.17
CA ASP A 274 3.93 -7.66 -15.70
C ASP A 274 3.00 -8.18 -14.60
N LEU A 275 3.56 -8.52 -13.44
CA LEU A 275 2.82 -9.14 -12.35
C LEU A 275 3.43 -8.77 -11.00
N VAL A 276 2.59 -8.47 -10.02
CA VAL A 276 2.99 -8.36 -8.60
C VAL A 276 2.07 -9.26 -7.80
N ILE A 277 2.64 -10.05 -6.87
CA ILE A 277 1.86 -10.91 -5.98
C ILE A 277 2.38 -10.75 -4.57
N GLU A 278 1.49 -10.44 -3.63
CA GLU A 278 1.80 -10.27 -2.21
C GLU A 278 0.74 -10.91 -1.33
N SER A 279 1.05 -11.04 -0.04
CA SER A 279 0.16 -11.61 0.97
C SER A 279 0.35 -10.84 2.27
N GLY A 280 -0.75 -10.60 2.99
CA GLY A 280 -0.73 -9.95 4.31
C GLY A 280 -0.68 -8.42 4.29
N LEU A 281 -0.94 -7.80 3.13
CA LEU A 281 -1.05 -6.35 3.02
C LEU A 281 -2.26 -5.81 3.79
N GLN A 282 -2.09 -4.64 4.37
CA GLN A 282 -3.12 -3.88 5.05
C GLN A 282 -3.84 -2.94 4.06
N PRO A 283 -5.00 -2.37 4.42
CA PRO A 283 -5.74 -1.48 3.53
C PRO A 283 -4.93 -0.27 3.05
N TYR A 284 -4.08 0.30 3.92
CA TYR A 284 -3.24 1.44 3.57
C TYR A 284 -2.12 1.11 2.56
N ASP A 285 -1.69 -0.16 2.49
CA ASP A 285 -0.72 -0.65 1.51
C ASP A 285 -1.33 -0.84 0.11
N VAL A 286 -2.66 -0.96 -0.01
CA VAL A 286 -3.34 -1.40 -1.26
C VAL A 286 -4.21 -0.31 -1.88
N LEU A 287 -4.93 0.46 -1.07
CA LEU A 287 -6.02 1.32 -1.58
C LEU A 287 -5.52 2.42 -2.53
N ALA A 288 -4.28 2.89 -2.37
CA ALA A 288 -3.67 3.86 -3.28
C ALA A 288 -3.25 3.23 -4.62
N LEU A 289 -2.98 1.93 -4.64
CA LEU A 289 -2.54 1.20 -5.83
C LEU A 289 -3.68 1.03 -6.84
N ILE A 290 -4.92 0.87 -6.35
CA ILE A 290 -6.08 0.56 -7.19
C ILE A 290 -6.30 1.61 -8.29
N PRO A 291 -6.50 2.91 -8.00
CA PRO A 291 -6.69 3.90 -9.04
C PRO A 291 -5.48 4.06 -9.96
N VAL A 292 -4.26 3.85 -9.43
CA VAL A 292 -3.01 3.96 -10.19
C VAL A 292 -2.88 2.84 -11.22
N ILE A 293 -3.16 1.60 -10.84
CA ILE A 293 -3.05 0.44 -11.72
C ILE A 293 -4.20 0.43 -12.73
N GLU A 294 -5.44 0.61 -12.27
CA GLU A 294 -6.61 0.63 -13.15
C GLU A 294 -6.53 1.78 -14.17
N GLY A 295 -6.12 2.98 -13.73
CA GLY A 295 -5.94 4.15 -14.60
C GLY A 295 -4.80 4.00 -15.61
N ALA A 296 -3.87 3.07 -15.40
CA ALA A 296 -2.83 2.68 -16.37
C ALA A 296 -3.27 1.54 -17.30
N GLY A 297 -4.51 1.05 -17.17
CA GLY A 297 -5.06 -0.08 -17.93
C GLY A 297 -4.72 -1.46 -17.36
N GLY A 298 -4.20 -1.52 -16.14
CA GLY A 298 -3.92 -2.77 -15.43
C GLY A 298 -5.13 -3.33 -14.67
N VAL A 299 -4.90 -4.42 -13.94
CA VAL A 299 -5.89 -5.09 -13.09
C VAL A 299 -5.25 -5.44 -11.75
N ILE A 300 -5.99 -5.25 -10.65
CA ILE A 300 -5.61 -5.59 -9.28
C ILE A 300 -6.80 -6.16 -8.51
#